data_AF-A0A973F930-F1
#
_entry.id   AF-A0A973F930-F1
#
_cell.length_a   1.000
_cell.length_b   1.000
_cell.length_c   1.000
_cell.angle_alpha   90.00
_cell.angle_beta   90.00
_cell.angle_gamma   90.00
#
_symmetry.space_group_name_H-M   'P 1'
#
loop_
_entity.id
_entity.type
_entity.pdbx_description
1 polymer ?
#
loop_
_entity_poly.entity_id
_entity_poly.type
_entity_poly.pdbx_seq_one_letter_code
_entity_poly.pdbx_strand_id
1 'polypeptide(L)'
;SKVLSMRKRGLQEQGDERILGSGEFVQSLLAEAEASVDNQLPAGERLEQVRNDIAEACESAGISVAFFRSGSRSGLLPSLRKSLAVMFTGEYGLSMAETARQLGVTTSAVSYMIRKQ
;
A
#
# COMPACT_ATOMS: atom_id res chain seq x y z
N SER A 1 -26.19 -16.71 -27.10
CA SER A 1 -25.31 -17.59 -26.29
C SER A 1 -24.06 -17.98 -27.07
N LYS A 2 -22.99 -17.17 -27.01
CA LYS A 2 -21.72 -17.42 -27.72
C LYS A 2 -20.50 -17.51 -26.79
N VAL A 3 -20.70 -17.18 -25.51
CA VAL A 3 -19.64 -17.05 -24.50
C VAL A 3 -19.28 -18.40 -23.85
N LEU A 4 -20.20 -19.38 -23.86
CA LEU A 4 -19.99 -20.66 -23.19
C LEU A 4 -19.13 -21.67 -23.97
N SER A 5 -18.88 -21.48 -25.28
CA SER A 5 -18.10 -22.47 -26.06
C SER A 5 -16.60 -22.19 -26.13
N MET A 6 -16.13 -20.97 -25.82
CA MET A 6 -14.71 -20.59 -25.88
C MET A 6 -13.86 -21.24 -24.77
N ARG A 7 -14.44 -21.45 -23.57
CA ARG A 7 -13.71 -22.03 -22.42
C ARG A 7 -13.28 -23.50 -22.61
N LYS A 8 -13.90 -24.24 -23.53
CA LYS A 8 -13.61 -25.67 -23.76
C LYS A 8 -12.39 -25.95 -24.65
N ARG A 9 -11.73 -24.91 -25.19
CA ARG A 9 -10.69 -25.07 -26.23
C ARG A 9 -9.27 -24.63 -25.85
N GLY A 10 -9.02 -24.21 -24.60
CA GLY A 10 -7.66 -23.88 -24.15
C GLY A 10 -7.00 -22.73 -24.92
N LEU A 11 -7.78 -21.88 -25.59
CA LEU A 11 -7.30 -20.71 -26.29
C LEU A 11 -7.22 -19.55 -25.30
N GLN A 12 -5.99 -19.22 -24.91
CA GLN A 12 -5.64 -18.02 -24.15
C GLN A 12 -6.02 -16.80 -25.00
N GLU A 13 -6.89 -15.93 -24.47
CA GLU A 13 -7.20 -14.67 -25.14
C GLU A 13 -5.93 -13.83 -25.15
N GLN A 14 -5.36 -13.66 -26.34
CA GLN A 14 -4.30 -12.68 -26.59
C GLN A 14 -4.91 -11.30 -26.34
N GLY A 15 -4.44 -10.64 -25.29
CA GLY A 15 -4.84 -9.27 -24.97
C GLY A 15 -4.52 -8.36 -26.14
N ASP A 16 -5.52 -7.61 -26.60
CA ASP A 16 -5.40 -6.68 -27.71
C ASP A 16 -4.54 -5.47 -27.29
N GLU A 17 -3.48 -5.16 -28.05
CA GLU A 17 -2.52 -4.06 -27.80
C GLU A 17 -3.19 -2.67 -27.78
N ARG A 18 -4.47 -2.56 -28.14
CA ARG A 18 -5.26 -1.33 -28.06
C ARG A 18 -5.87 -1.06 -26.69
N ILE A 19 -5.86 -2.02 -25.76
CA ILE A 19 -6.46 -1.88 -24.42
C ILE A 19 -5.50 -1.22 -23.43
N LEU A 20 -4.19 -1.47 -23.57
CA LEU A 20 -3.12 -0.78 -22.86
C LEU A 20 -2.23 -0.14 -23.93
N GLY A 21 -2.59 1.05 -24.39
CA GLY A 21 -1.87 1.72 -25.47
C GLY A 21 -0.37 1.82 -25.20
N SER A 22 0.46 1.43 -26.16
CA SER A 22 1.94 1.45 -26.08
C SER A 22 2.56 2.86 -26.21
N GLY A 23 1.82 3.89 -25.83
CA GLY A 23 2.21 5.29 -25.99
C GLY A 23 3.31 5.72 -25.02
N GLU A 24 4.01 6.80 -25.38
CA GLU A 24 5.05 7.44 -24.55
C GLU A 24 4.54 7.78 -23.13
N PHE A 25 3.26 8.12 -23.00
CA PHE A 25 2.59 8.30 -21.71
C PHE A 25 2.53 7.03 -20.84
N VAL A 26 2.33 5.85 -21.44
CA VAL A 26 2.30 4.58 -20.70
C VAL A 26 3.72 4.12 -20.37
N GLN A 27 4.69 4.36 -21.25
CA GLN A 27 6.10 4.11 -20.95
C GLN A 27 6.62 5.02 -19.84
N SER A 28 6.26 6.31 -19.83
CA SER A 28 6.64 7.24 -18.76
C SER A 28 5.97 6.89 -17.43
N LEU A 29 4.69 6.50 -17.43
CA LEU A 29 4.02 5.97 -16.25
C LEU A 29 4.66 4.69 -15.71
N LEU A 30 5.04 3.75 -16.58
CA LEU A 30 5.73 2.52 -16.18
C LEU A 30 7.15 2.83 -15.66
N ALA A 31 7.87 3.74 -16.29
CA ALA A 31 9.20 4.16 -15.85
C ALA A 31 9.16 4.89 -14.50
N GLU A 32 8.14 5.71 -14.24
CA GLU A 32 7.91 6.36 -12.94
C GLU A 32 7.56 5.33 -11.86
N ALA A 33 6.79 4.29 -12.21
CA ALA A 33 6.50 3.17 -11.34
C ALA A 33 7.75 2.33 -11.04
N GLU A 34 8.59 2.04 -12.05
CA GLU A 34 9.85 1.30 -11.90
C GLU A 34 10.89 2.07 -11.08
N ALA A 35 11.00 3.39 -11.25
CA ALA A 35 11.86 4.24 -10.43
C ALA A 35 11.47 4.21 -8.93
N SER A 36 10.19 3.98 -8.62
CA SER A 36 9.69 3.81 -7.26
C SER A 36 10.00 2.42 -6.65
N VAL A 37 10.43 1.45 -7.47
CA VAL A 37 10.80 0.10 -7.02
C VAL A 37 12.27 0.04 -6.59
N ASP A 38 13.15 0.86 -7.15
CA ASP A 38 14.61 0.75 -6.95
C ASP A 38 15.08 1.15 -5.54
N ASN A 39 14.27 1.90 -4.79
CA ASN A 39 14.56 2.34 -3.41
C ASN A 39 13.97 1.41 -2.34
N GLN A 40 13.52 0.22 -2.71
CA GLN A 40 12.78 -0.66 -1.82
C GLN A 40 13.69 -1.65 -1.08
N LEU A 41 13.81 -1.48 0.25
CA LEU A 41 14.44 -2.47 1.13
C LEU A 41 13.91 -3.89 0.87
N PRO A 42 14.73 -4.95 1.01
CA PRO A 42 14.26 -6.32 0.95
C PRO A 42 13.02 -6.52 1.84
N ALA A 43 12.01 -7.24 1.35
CA ALA A 43 10.69 -7.27 1.98
C ALA A 43 10.71 -7.66 3.46
N GLY A 44 11.67 -8.51 3.88
CA GLY A 44 11.86 -8.89 5.28
C GLY A 44 12.41 -7.76 6.16
N GLU A 45 13.49 -7.09 5.72
CA GLU A 45 14.11 -5.98 6.45
C GLU A 45 13.15 -4.81 6.63
N ARG A 46 12.37 -4.53 5.58
CA ARG A 46 11.34 -3.49 5.59
C ARG A 46 10.26 -3.73 6.64
N LEU A 47 9.80 -4.98 6.78
CA LEU A 47 8.77 -5.33 7.76
C LEU A 47 9.27 -5.22 9.19
N GLU A 48 10.53 -5.59 9.45
CA GLU A 48 11.13 -5.40 10.77
C GLU A 48 11.27 -3.92 11.12
N GLN A 49 11.67 -3.08 10.16
CA GLN A 49 11.75 -1.64 10.38
C GLN A 49 10.37 -1.02 10.67
N VAL A 50 9.34 -1.40 9.91
CA VAL A 50 7.94 -1.01 10.19
C VAL A 50 7.50 -1.41 11.60
N ARG A 51 7.86 -2.63 12.04
CA ARG A 51 7.51 -3.10 13.39
C ARG A 51 8.23 -2.28 14.46
N ASN A 52 9.49 -1.95 14.25
CA ASN A 52 10.28 -1.13 15.17
C ASN A 52 9.71 0.29 15.28
N ASP A 53 9.39 0.94 14.15
CA ASP A 53 8.81 2.28 14.15
C ASP A 53 7.46 2.32 14.85
N ILE A 54 6.61 1.30 14.67
CA ILE A 54 5.35 1.19 15.40
C ILE A 54 5.61 1.06 16.90
N ALA A 55 6.57 0.22 17.30
CA ALA A 55 6.90 0.00 18.70
C ALA A 55 7.41 1.29 19.36
N GLU A 56 8.37 1.97 18.72
CA GLU A 56 8.95 3.23 19.20
C GLU A 56 7.90 4.35 19.27
N ALA A 57 7.06 4.46 18.25
CA ALA A 57 5.95 5.42 18.23
C ALA A 57 4.95 5.17 19.36
N CYS A 58 4.65 3.90 19.66
CA CYS A 58 3.78 3.53 20.77
C CYS A 58 4.42 3.81 22.14
N GLU A 59 5.70 3.49 22.29
CA GLU A 59 6.46 3.73 23.53
C GLU A 59 6.56 5.22 23.82
N SER A 60 6.93 6.03 22.83
CA SER A 60 7.00 7.49 22.92
C SER A 60 5.65 8.12 23.27
N ALA A 61 4.56 7.51 22.80
CA ALA A 61 3.19 7.91 23.07
C ALA A 61 2.62 7.36 24.40
N GLY A 62 3.33 6.48 25.10
CA GLY A 62 2.87 5.84 26.34
C GLY A 62 1.68 4.91 26.14
N ILE A 63 1.53 4.29 24.96
CA ILE A 63 0.43 3.38 24.62
C ILE A 63 0.93 1.99 24.27
N SER A 64 0.06 0.98 24.38
CA SER A 64 0.38 -0.36 23.91
C SER A 64 0.17 -0.50 22.40
N VAL A 65 0.95 -1.36 21.76
CA VAL A 65 0.76 -1.71 20.34
C VAL A 65 -0.63 -2.30 20.08
N ALA A 66 -1.20 -3.02 21.05
CA ALA A 66 -2.56 -3.56 20.96
C ALA A 66 -3.62 -2.44 20.91
N PHE A 67 -3.47 -1.38 21.73
CA PHE A 67 -4.33 -0.22 21.67
C PHE A 67 -4.14 0.56 20.36
N PHE A 68 -2.89 0.69 19.91
CA PHE A 68 -2.56 1.31 18.62
C PHE A 68 -3.20 0.58 17.42
N ARG A 69 -3.25 -0.75 17.43
CA ARG A 69 -3.87 -1.56 16.36
C ARG A 69 -5.38 -1.73 16.51
N SER A 70 -5.98 -1.17 17.56
CA SER A 70 -7.43 -1.23 17.77
C SER A 70 -8.18 -0.36 16.74
N GLY A 71 -9.48 -0.59 16.56
CA GLY A 71 -10.34 0.29 15.76
C GLY A 71 -10.61 1.67 16.38
N SER A 72 -10.02 1.99 17.54
CA SER A 72 -10.26 3.25 18.25
C SER A 72 -9.77 4.47 17.47
N ARG A 73 -10.50 5.58 17.59
CA ARG A 73 -10.16 6.89 17.02
C ARG A 73 -9.86 7.94 18.09
N SER A 74 -9.71 7.53 19.34
CA SER A 74 -9.57 8.42 20.48
C SER A 74 -8.17 9.00 20.61
N GLY A 75 -8.09 10.24 21.09
CA GLY A 75 -6.85 10.90 21.48
C GLY A 75 -5.85 11.03 20.33
N LEU A 76 -4.64 10.57 20.57
CA LEU A 76 -3.47 10.68 19.69
C LEU A 76 -3.40 9.59 18.59
N LEU A 77 -4.30 8.60 18.59
CA LEU A 77 -4.26 7.52 17.60
C LEU A 77 -4.40 8.00 16.14
N PRO A 78 -5.33 8.91 15.79
CA PRO A 78 -5.48 9.36 14.41
C PRO A 78 -4.25 10.08 13.87
N SER A 79 -3.62 10.93 14.69
CA SER A 79 -2.39 11.65 14.29
C SER A 79 -1.21 10.71 14.15
N LEU A 80 -1.04 9.77 15.10
CA LEU A 80 0.06 8.80 15.06
C LEU A 80 -0.04 7.89 13.84
N ARG A 81 -1.23 7.35 13.55
CA ARG A 81 -1.46 6.53 12.35
C ARG A 81 -1.30 7.31 11.06
N LYS A 82 -1.67 8.60 11.03
CA LYS A 82 -1.45 9.45 9.85
C LYS A 82 0.05 9.64 9.60
N SER A 83 0.83 9.94 10.65
CA SER A 83 2.27 10.12 10.56
C SER A 83 2.94 8.86 10.00
N LEU A 84 2.64 7.71 10.59
CA LEU A 84 3.19 6.43 10.15
C LEU A 84 2.70 6.02 8.74
N ALA A 85 1.44 6.33 8.39
CA ALA A 85 0.93 6.04 7.05
C ALA A 85 1.68 6.83 5.96
N VAL A 86 1.99 8.11 6.22
CA VAL A 86 2.78 8.94 5.30
C VAL A 86 4.20 8.38 5.16
N MET A 87 4.85 8.06 6.26
CA MET A 87 6.19 7.46 6.28
C MET A 87 6.23 6.11 5.54
N PHE A 88 5.33 5.17 5.87
CA PHE A 88 5.37 3.84 5.29
C PHE A 88 5.06 3.82 3.79
N THR A 89 4.18 4.70 3.33
CA THR A 89 3.86 4.79 1.89
C THR A 89 4.89 5.58 1.11
N GLY A 90 5.45 6.65 1.69
CA GLY A 90 6.41 7.53 1.03
C GLY A 90 7.85 7.04 1.10
N GLU A 91 8.32 6.66 2.28
CA GLU A 91 9.73 6.30 2.52
C GLU A 91 9.98 4.81 2.30
N TYR A 92 9.07 3.95 2.77
CA TYR A 92 9.25 2.49 2.69
C TYR A 92 8.58 1.86 1.47
N GLY A 93 7.77 2.64 0.73
CA GLY A 93 7.07 2.16 -0.46
C GLY A 93 6.07 1.02 -0.18
N LEU A 94 5.47 0.98 1.03
CA LEU A 94 4.41 0.01 1.32
C LEU A 94 3.17 0.36 0.50
N SER A 95 2.50 -0.66 -0.03
CA SER A 95 1.15 -0.49 -0.58
C SER A 95 0.18 0.00 0.50
N MET A 96 -0.89 0.68 0.11
CA MET A 96 -1.94 1.10 1.04
C MET A 96 -2.52 -0.08 1.83
N ALA A 97 -2.64 -1.24 1.19
CA ALA A 97 -3.18 -2.45 1.83
C ALA A 97 -2.23 -3.02 2.87
N GLU A 98 -0.92 -3.02 2.59
CA GLU A 98 0.08 -3.46 3.58
C GLU A 98 0.17 -2.46 4.74
N THR A 99 0.20 -1.16 4.44
CA THR A 99 0.15 -0.09 5.44
C THR A 99 -1.06 -0.26 6.36
N ALA A 100 -2.24 -0.52 5.79
CA ALA A 100 -3.47 -0.74 6.54
C ALA A 100 -3.36 -1.94 7.51
N ARG A 101 -2.78 -3.06 7.06
CA ARG A 101 -2.53 -4.25 7.88
C ARG A 101 -1.61 -3.94 9.06
N GLN A 102 -0.53 -3.20 8.83
CA GLN A 102 0.44 -2.87 9.86
C GLN A 102 -0.12 -1.91 10.92
N LEU A 103 -0.95 -0.95 10.49
CA LEU A 103 -1.56 0.07 11.36
C LEU A 103 -2.88 -0.37 12.03
N GLY A 104 -3.47 -1.50 11.64
CA GLY A 104 -4.76 -1.97 12.17
C GLY A 104 -5.96 -1.14 11.70
N VAL A 105 -5.93 -0.64 10.46
CA VAL A 105 -7.01 0.18 9.87
C VAL A 105 -7.43 -0.35 8.51
N THR A 106 -8.44 0.28 7.89
CA THR A 106 -8.86 -0.04 6.52
C THR A 106 -7.97 0.63 5.48
N THR A 107 -7.86 0.05 4.29
CA THR A 107 -7.17 0.66 3.14
C THR A 107 -7.74 2.04 2.78
N SER A 108 -9.07 2.21 2.92
CA SER A 108 -9.72 3.51 2.70
C SER A 108 -9.28 4.58 3.71
N ALA A 109 -9.05 4.20 4.96
CA ALA A 109 -8.53 5.12 5.97
C ALA A 109 -7.11 5.57 5.63
N VAL A 110 -6.26 4.65 5.14
CA VAL A 110 -4.91 5.00 4.66
C VAL A 110 -4.98 5.98 3.50
N SER A 111 -5.83 5.71 2.50
CA SER A 111 -6.05 6.64 1.38
C SER A 111 -6.48 8.02 1.85
N TYR A 112 -7.36 8.11 2.86
CA TYR A 112 -7.77 9.38 3.43
C TYR A 112 -6.63 10.10 4.18
N MET A 113 -5.81 9.35 4.93
CA MET A 113 -4.69 9.91 5.71
C MET A 113 -3.61 10.55 4.82
N ILE A 114 -3.33 9.97 3.65
CA ILE A 114 -2.25 10.41 2.76
C ILE A 114 -2.68 11.47 1.72
N ARG A 115 -3.97 11.74 1.56
CA ARG A 115 -4.44 12.81 0.67
C ARG A 115 -3.96 14.17 1.18
N LYS A 116 -3.26 14.93 0.32
CA LYS A 116 -2.94 16.36 0.56
C LYS A 116 -4.25 17.14 0.69
N GLN A 117 -4.36 17.94 1.77
CA GLN A 117 -5.33 19.03 1.86
C GLN A 117 -4.73 20.29 1.23
#